data_AF-A0A067LDV9-F1
#
_entry.id   AF-A0A067LDV9-F1
#
_cell.length_a   1.000
_cell.length_b   1.000
_cell.length_c   1.000
_cell.angle_alpha   90.00
_cell.angle_beta   90.00
_cell.angle_gamma   90.00
#
_symmetry.space_group_name_H-M   'P 1'
#
loop_
_entity.id
_entity.type
_entity.pdbx_description
1 polymer ?
#
loop_
_entity_poly.entity_id
_entity_poly.type
_entity_poly.pdbx_seq_one_letter_code
_entity_poly.pdbx_strand_id
1 'polypeptide(L)' 'MEKEGSCDGCATPKRRECRIPEPRECPPPPKKRPLRVGKKKEPPKNGYFQPPDLELLFAMNSRNQACA' A
#
# COMPACT_ATOMS: atom_id res chain seq x y z
N MET A 1 -13.23 20.01 -40.91
CA MET A 1 -11.76 19.96 -40.75
C MET A 1 -11.50 19.30 -39.41
N GLU A 2 -11.24 18.01 -39.44
CA GLU A 2 -11.10 17.19 -38.25
C GLU A 2 -9.81 17.56 -37.53
N LYS A 3 -9.90 17.89 -36.24
CA LYS A 3 -8.73 18.17 -35.41
C LYS A 3 -8.17 16.82 -34.95
N GLU A 4 -7.11 16.39 -35.63
CA GLU A 4 -6.19 15.38 -35.13
C GLU A 4 -5.74 15.73 -33.71
N GLY A 5 -6.09 14.88 -32.75
CA GLY A 5 -5.45 14.86 -31.45
C GLY A 5 -4.33 13.85 -31.51
N SER A 6 -3.12 14.28 -31.90
CA SER A 6 -1.92 13.50 -31.62
C SER A 6 -1.86 13.24 -30.11
N CYS A 7 -1.94 11.97 -29.74
CA CYS A 7 -1.84 11.53 -28.36
C CYS A 7 -0.58 10.70 -28.23
N ASP A 8 0.52 11.34 -27.86
CA ASP A 8 1.79 10.71 -27.48
C ASP A 8 1.68 10.00 -26.10
N GLY A 9 0.60 9.27 -25.86
CA GLY A 9 0.37 8.59 -24.58
C GLY A 9 -0.92 7.76 -24.50
N CYS A 10 -1.03 6.96 -23.43
CA CYS A 10 -2.26 6.23 -23.11
C CYS A 10 -3.31 7.20 -22.56
N ALA A 11 -4.36 7.48 -23.33
CA ALA A 11 -5.47 8.33 -22.93
C ALA A 11 -6.83 7.61 -23.08
N THR A 12 -7.79 7.97 -22.22
CA THR A 12 -9.15 7.43 -22.29
C THR A 12 -9.84 7.86 -23.59
N PRO A 13 -10.47 6.94 -24.35
CA PRO A 13 -11.22 7.26 -25.55
C PRO A 13 -12.33 8.30 -25.29
N LYS A 14 -12.40 9.34 -26.13
CA LYS A 14 -13.35 10.45 -26.02
C LYS A 14 -14.64 10.26 -26.83
N ARG A 15 -14.67 9.29 -27.75
CA ARG A 15 -15.83 8.98 -28.60
C ARG A 15 -17.00 8.53 -27.75
N ARG A 16 -18.22 8.98 -28.07
CA ARG A 16 -19.42 8.75 -27.22
C ARG A 16 -19.70 7.27 -26.98
N GLU A 17 -19.40 6.43 -27.97
CA GLU A 17 -19.65 4.98 -27.94
C GLU A 17 -18.69 4.24 -26.99
N CYS A 18 -17.50 4.79 -26.75
CA CYS A 18 -16.43 4.19 -25.95
C CYS A 18 -16.12 4.98 -24.66
N ARG A 19 -16.78 6.13 -24.43
CA ARG A 19 -16.50 7.01 -23.30
C ARG A 19 -17.03 6.37 -22.02
N ILE A 20 -16.16 6.20 -21.04
CA ILE A 20 -16.54 5.75 -19.69
C ILE A 20 -17.53 6.79 -19.11
N PRO A 21 -18.74 6.38 -18.67
CA PRO A 21 -19.68 7.29 -18.03
C PRO A 21 -19.05 7.93 -16.79
N GLU A 22 -19.18 9.24 -16.65
CA GLU A 22 -18.76 9.91 -15.43
C GLU A 22 -19.71 9.50 -14.29
N PRO A 23 -19.18 9.09 -13.13
CA PRO A 23 -20.01 8.85 -11.96
C PRO A 23 -20.78 10.13 -11.65
N ARG A 24 -22.12 10.07 -11.71
CA ARG A 24 -22.97 11.24 -11.49
C ARG A 24 -22.88 11.75 -10.05
N GLU A 25 -22.58 10.86 -9.12
CA GLU A 25 -22.43 11.13 -7.70
C GLU A 25 -21.29 10.26 -7.14
N CYS A 26 -20.39 10.87 -6.37
CA CYS A 26 -19.41 10.11 -5.59
C CYS A 26 -20.15 9.31 -4.51
N PRO A 27 -19.73 8.06 -4.21
CA PRO A 27 -20.29 7.36 -3.07
C PRO A 27 -20.05 8.19 -1.80
N PRO A 28 -20.96 8.11 -0.81
CA PRO A 28 -20.79 8.82 0.45
C PRO A 28 -19.46 8.43 1.10
N PRO A 29 -18.82 9.34 1.84
CA PRO A 29 -17.53 9.08 2.45
C PRO A 29 -17.60 7.88 3.41
N PRO A 30 -16.53 7.07 3.50
CA PRO A 30 -16.50 5.94 4.41
C PRO A 30 -16.69 6.42 5.85
N LYS A 31 -17.67 5.84 6.55
CA LYS A 31 -17.96 6.18 7.94
C LYS A 31 -16.90 5.58 8.86
N LYS A 32 -16.33 6.40 9.75
CA LYS A 32 -15.46 5.90 10.82
C LYS A 32 -16.24 4.87 11.65
N ARG A 33 -15.62 3.74 11.96
CA ARG A 33 -16.21 2.76 12.88
C ARG A 33 -16.38 3.44 14.24
N PRO A 34 -17.54 3.30 14.91
CA PRO A 34 -17.70 3.83 16.26
C PRO A 34 -16.62 3.23 17.16
N LEU A 35 -16.01 4.05 18.02
CA LEU A 35 -15.10 3.57 19.03
C LEU A 35 -15.89 2.58 19.89
N ARG A 36 -15.60 1.29 19.76
CA ARG A 36 -16.11 0.27 20.68
C ARG A 36 -15.52 0.64 22.04
N VAL A 37 -16.36 1.19 22.94
CA VAL A 37 -16.03 1.33 24.37
C VAL A 37 -15.99 -0.10 24.93
N GLY A 38 -14.87 -0.77 24.70
CA GLY A 38 -14.61 -2.15 25.06
C GLY A 38 -13.12 -2.32 25.30
N LYS A 39 -12.76 -3.33 26.08
CA LYS A 39 -11.39 -3.57 26.56
C LYS A 39 -10.39 -3.37 25.42
N LYS A 40 -9.39 -2.51 25.65
CA LYS A 40 -8.25 -2.35 24.74
C LYS A 40 -7.74 -3.75 24.43
N LYS A 41 -7.55 -4.07 23.14
CA LYS A 41 -6.97 -5.35 22.75
C LYS A 41 -5.61 -5.45 23.43
N GLU A 42 -5.46 -6.42 24.31
CA GLU A 42 -4.19 -6.67 24.99
C GLU A 42 -3.14 -6.98 23.92
N PRO A 43 -1.89 -6.51 24.08
CA PRO A 43 -0.81 -6.95 23.21
C PRO A 43 -0.73 -8.49 23.17
N PRO A 44 -0.27 -9.07 22.06
CA PRO A 44 0.02 -10.49 22.00
C PRO A 44 0.95 -10.90 23.14
N LYS A 45 0.72 -12.08 23.72
CA LYS A 45 1.50 -12.61 24.87
C LYS A 45 3.01 -12.62 24.60
N ASN A 46 3.40 -12.78 23.35
CA ASN A 46 4.78 -12.93 22.93
C ASN A 46 5.36 -11.66 22.29
N GLY A 47 4.70 -10.51 22.49
CA GLY A 47 5.02 -9.28 21.79
C GLY A 47 4.57 -9.29 20.32
N TYR A 48 4.59 -8.13 19.69
CA TYR A 48 4.26 -7.98 18.27
C TYR A 48 5.41 -8.38 17.35
N PHE A 49 6.63 -8.25 17.84
CA PHE A 49 7.85 -8.58 17.13
C PHE A 49 8.65 -9.55 18.00
N GLN A 50 8.96 -10.70 17.42
CA GLN A 50 9.80 -11.71 18.02
C GLN A 50 11.10 -11.74 17.21
N PRO A 51 12.09 -10.88 17.54
CA PRO A 51 13.34 -10.90 16.82
C PRO A 51 13.99 -12.28 16.96
N PRO A 52 14.69 -12.75 15.90
CA PRO A 52 15.57 -13.89 16.07
C PRO A 52 16.67 -13.55 17.07
N ASP A 53 17.28 -14.58 17.64
CA ASP A 53 18.44 -14.40 18.51
C ASP A 53 19.56 -13.70 17.73
N LEU A 54 19.90 -12.50 18.17
CA LEU A 54 20.91 -11.68 17.53
C LEU A 54 22.30 -12.33 17.67
N GLU A 55 22.55 -13.02 18.78
CA GLU A 55 23.82 -13.71 19.01
C GLU A 55 23.99 -14.85 17.99
N LEU A 56 22.91 -15.55 17.65
CA LEU A 56 22.93 -16.56 16.59
C LEU A 56 23.20 -15.93 15.21
N LEU A 57 22.58 -14.78 14.92
CA LEU A 57 22.77 -14.06 13.67
C LEU A 57 24.23 -13.59 13.49
N PHE A 58 24.87 -13.11 14.55
CA PHE A 58 26.27 -12.68 14.51
C PHE A 58 27.27 -13.84 14.59
N ALA A 59 26.93 -14.94 15.26
CA ALA A 59 27.77 -16.13 15.33
C ALA A 59 27.89 -16.86 13.99
N MET A 60 26.85 -16.85 13.17
CA MET A 60 26.86 -17.44 11.82
C MET A 60 27.77 -16.68 10.85
N ASN A 61 27.97 -15.39 11.09
CA ASN A 61 28.81 -14.53 10.26
C ASN A 61 30.09 -14.22 11.02
N SER A 62 31.02 -15.19 11.09
CA SER A 62 32.40 -14.88 11.47
C SER A 62 32.88 -13.76 10.57
N ARG A 63 33.09 -12.55 11.11
CA ARG A 63 33.63 -11.42 10.36
C ARG A 63 34.88 -11.92 9.66
N ASN A 64 34.84 -12.01 8.32
CA ASN A 64 36.06 -12.04 7.54
C ASN A 64 36.85 -10.80 7.98
N GLN A 65 37.97 -11.04 8.66
CA GLN A 65 38.92 -10.00 9.01
C GLN A 65 39.36 -9.36 7.70
N ALA A 66 38.97 -8.12 7.47
CA ALA A 66 39.61 -7.32 6.43
C ALA A 66 40.96 -6.88 6.99
N CYS A 67 42.04 -7.40 6.42
CA CYS A 67 43.39 -6.89 6.64
C CYS A 67 43.67 -5.76 5.65
N ALA A 68 44.05 -4.59 6.17
CA ALA A 68 45.10 -3.66 5.71
C ALA A 68 44.96 -2.35 6.48
#